data_AF-A0A963PK26-F1
#
_entry.id   AF-A0A963PK26-F1
#
_cell.length_a   1.000
_cell.length_b   1.000
_cell.length_c   1.000
_cell.angle_alpha   90.00
_cell.angle_beta   90.00
_cell.angle_gamma   90.00
#
_symmetry.space_group_name_H-M   'P 1'
#
loop_
_entity.id
_entity.type
_entity.pdbx_description
1 polymer ?
#
loop_
_entity_poly.entity_id
_entity_poly.type
_entity_poly.pdbx_seq_one_letter_code
_entity_poly.pdbx_strand_id
1 'polypeptide(L)'
;MLTACLAAAAPGGTAAGPAAVPATIAGPAAVAAPATANTDAGAKAGAERRVAPGEALQPLIDAATPGQVIRLAAGRHAGPLRIGRPLSLVGDAGAVLVGPGAGSVITIDAPDVRIEGLEVTGSGINLPAMDSAILVTQTAARARIRSNRLLDNLFGVYLHGAAGSIVEYNLIVGRRDLRTAEAGNGVSIWNAPGAHVIGNAISHGRDGIFVKVSSHNVFADNTMTQLRFAIHYMYTNDSRIVGNRSRGNDVGLAIMFSDRLEIRDNVSDDDRDYGLLLHTTNDSRVIGNVVRAGPGHGGREKCVFVYNAARNLLQDNWFQACAIGIHFTAGSEGNTLSGNAFISNREQVKYVGTRYIDWSHEGRGNYWSDNPAYDLDGDGIADRPYRPNDLADEILWMLPATKALIASPAVQVVRWAQARFPALYPGGVIDSAPLMRPVRVPAPASAPASAPAPASP
;
A
#
# COMPACT_ATOMS: atom_id res chain seq x y z
N MET A 1 20.24 2.48 -6.74
CA MET A 1 19.22 1.81 -7.59
C MET A 1 17.89 2.57 -7.69
N LEU A 2 17.68 3.70 -7.00
CA LEU A 2 16.52 4.59 -7.25
C LEU A 2 16.68 5.48 -8.50
N THR A 3 17.90 5.66 -9.01
CA THR A 3 18.20 6.47 -10.20
C THR A 3 17.56 5.92 -11.49
N ALA A 4 17.19 4.64 -11.52
CA ALA A 4 16.60 4.01 -12.72
C ALA A 4 15.07 4.18 -12.82
N CYS A 5 14.35 4.44 -11.72
CA CYS A 5 12.89 4.65 -11.74
C CYS A 5 12.50 6.11 -12.03
N LEU A 6 13.43 7.07 -12.02
CA LEU A 6 13.16 8.48 -12.30
C LEU A 6 13.17 8.83 -13.81
N ALA A 7 13.56 7.92 -14.71
CA ALA A 7 13.87 8.26 -16.11
C ALA A 7 12.75 7.98 -17.13
N ALA A 8 11.52 7.63 -16.73
CA ALA A 8 10.48 7.25 -17.68
C ALA A 8 9.09 7.81 -17.32
N ALA A 9 8.88 9.10 -17.51
CA ALA A 9 7.55 9.68 -17.72
C ALA A 9 7.67 11.12 -18.25
N ALA A 10 7.67 11.29 -19.56
CA ALA A 10 7.27 12.53 -20.20
C ALA A 10 6.03 12.24 -21.05
N PRO A 11 4.96 13.04 -20.88
CA PRO A 11 4.18 13.42 -22.05
C PRO A 11 3.97 14.94 -22.09
N GLY A 12 4.30 15.51 -23.24
CA GLY A 12 3.78 16.81 -23.65
C GLY A 12 2.31 16.69 -24.01
N GLY A 13 1.53 17.73 -23.70
CA GLY A 13 0.12 17.80 -24.05
C GLY A 13 -0.59 18.84 -23.20
N THR A 14 -0.72 20.04 -23.74
CA THR A 14 -1.52 21.14 -23.20
C THR A 14 -3.01 20.80 -23.28
N ALA A 15 -3.73 20.89 -22.17
CA ALA A 15 -5.20 20.90 -22.17
C ALA A 15 -5.71 21.98 -21.20
N ALA A 16 -6.56 22.85 -21.73
CA ALA A 16 -7.18 23.98 -21.06
C ALA A 16 -8.18 23.51 -19.97
N GLY A 17 -8.21 24.23 -18.85
CA GLY A 17 -9.08 23.94 -17.72
C GLY A 17 -10.52 24.45 -17.90
N PRO A 18 -11.50 23.88 -17.18
CA PRO A 18 -12.78 24.52 -16.93
C PRO A 18 -12.90 25.06 -15.50
N ALA A 19 -13.82 26.02 -15.38
CA ALA A 19 -14.00 26.96 -14.29
C ALA A 19 -14.50 26.36 -12.96
N ALA A 20 -14.19 27.08 -11.88
CA ALA A 20 -14.56 26.79 -10.51
C ALA A 20 -16.06 26.93 -10.22
N VAL A 21 -16.60 26.02 -9.41
CA VAL A 21 -17.92 26.13 -8.76
C VAL A 21 -17.70 26.00 -7.24
N PRO A 22 -18.28 26.87 -6.40
CA PRO A 22 -17.97 26.88 -4.96
C PRO A 22 -18.64 25.72 -4.22
N ALA A 23 -17.87 25.04 -3.38
CA ALA A 23 -18.33 23.99 -2.48
C ALA A 23 -18.94 24.58 -1.20
N THR A 24 -20.19 24.23 -0.91
CA THR A 24 -20.85 24.53 0.38
C THR A 24 -20.54 23.40 1.36
N ILE A 25 -20.06 23.75 2.55
CA ILE A 25 -19.66 22.83 3.62
C ILE A 25 -20.92 22.40 4.39
N ALA A 26 -21.17 21.10 4.47
CA ALA A 26 -22.13 20.50 5.40
C ALA A 26 -21.41 19.52 6.33
N GLY A 27 -21.68 19.65 7.63
CA GLY A 27 -20.98 18.98 8.74
C GLY A 27 -21.21 17.46 8.87
N PRO A 28 -20.67 16.85 9.95
CA PRO A 28 -20.37 15.43 10.00
C PRO A 28 -21.63 14.60 10.23
N ALA A 29 -22.08 13.88 9.20
CA ALA A 29 -23.01 12.77 9.39
C ALA A 29 -22.22 11.55 9.90
N ALA A 30 -22.53 11.09 11.12
CA ALA A 30 -22.04 9.83 11.64
C ALA A 30 -22.42 8.70 10.68
N VAL A 31 -21.44 8.13 10.00
CA VAL A 31 -21.65 6.95 9.14
C VAL A 31 -21.72 5.74 10.06
N ALA A 32 -22.95 5.40 10.47
CA ALA A 32 -23.26 4.05 10.91
C ALA A 32 -22.83 3.10 9.78
N ALA A 33 -22.00 2.10 10.13
CA ALA A 33 -21.69 1.02 9.22
C ALA A 33 -23.01 0.46 8.66
N PRO A 34 -23.23 0.38 7.34
CA PRO A 34 -24.36 -0.36 6.85
C PRO A 34 -24.14 -1.80 7.30
N ALA A 35 -24.96 -2.26 8.24
CA ALA A 35 -25.25 -3.66 8.36
C ALA A 35 -25.75 -4.08 6.97
N THR A 36 -24.87 -4.67 6.18
CA THR A 36 -25.25 -5.34 4.95
C THR A 36 -26.17 -6.46 5.38
N ALA A 37 -27.47 -6.16 5.35
CA ALA A 37 -28.48 -7.18 5.26
C ALA A 37 -27.99 -8.12 4.15
N ASN A 38 -27.70 -9.35 4.54
CA ASN A 38 -27.33 -10.43 3.67
C ASN A 38 -28.55 -10.69 2.78
N THR A 39 -28.72 -9.88 1.74
CA THR A 39 -29.62 -10.20 0.64
C THR A 39 -28.88 -11.22 -0.19
N ASP A 40 -28.90 -12.45 0.32
CA ASP A 40 -28.77 -13.67 -0.46
C ASP A 40 -30.01 -13.71 -1.38
N ALA A 41 -30.05 -12.78 -2.33
CA ALA A 41 -31.05 -12.74 -3.38
C ALA A 41 -30.74 -13.95 -4.26
N GLY A 42 -31.49 -15.03 -4.00
CA GLY A 42 -31.28 -16.37 -4.52
C GLY A 42 -30.77 -16.41 -5.96
N ALA A 43 -29.47 -16.63 -6.10
CA ALA A 43 -28.95 -17.30 -7.27
C ALA A 43 -29.53 -18.71 -7.21
N LYS A 44 -30.45 -19.04 -8.13
CA LYS A 44 -30.84 -20.44 -8.36
C LYS A 44 -29.55 -21.25 -8.44
N ALA A 45 -29.33 -22.17 -7.51
CA ALA A 45 -28.16 -23.03 -7.51
C ALA A 45 -28.12 -23.74 -8.87
N GLY A 46 -27.16 -23.35 -9.72
CA GLY A 46 -26.92 -24.08 -10.96
C GLY A 46 -26.58 -25.53 -10.63
N ALA A 47 -26.98 -26.46 -11.49
CA ALA A 47 -26.73 -27.88 -11.27
C ALA A 47 -25.24 -28.11 -10.93
N GLU A 48 -24.94 -28.80 -9.84
CA GLU A 48 -23.55 -29.08 -9.48
C GLU A 48 -23.03 -30.28 -10.29
N ARG A 49 -21.84 -30.14 -10.88
CA ARG A 49 -21.09 -31.25 -11.48
C ARG A 49 -19.80 -31.47 -10.68
N ARG A 50 -19.66 -32.64 -10.08
CA ARG A 50 -18.41 -33.07 -9.44
C ARG A 50 -17.47 -33.70 -10.46
N VAL A 51 -16.18 -33.40 -10.35
CA VAL A 51 -15.14 -33.88 -11.27
C VAL A 51 -14.06 -34.60 -10.46
N ALA A 52 -13.77 -35.84 -10.85
CA ALA A 52 -12.72 -36.64 -10.23
C ALA A 52 -11.34 -36.34 -10.86
N PRO A 53 -10.23 -36.51 -10.10
CA PRO A 53 -8.89 -36.44 -10.69
C PRO A 53 -8.76 -37.35 -11.92
N GLY A 54 -8.13 -36.83 -12.98
CA GLY A 54 -7.94 -37.55 -14.24
C GLY A 54 -9.08 -37.39 -15.26
N GLU A 55 -10.24 -36.86 -14.86
CA GLU A 55 -11.30 -36.49 -15.80
C GLU A 55 -10.92 -35.18 -16.55
N ALA A 56 -11.22 -35.11 -17.84
CA ALA A 56 -10.88 -33.94 -18.66
C ALA A 56 -11.78 -32.75 -18.31
N LEU A 57 -11.19 -31.68 -17.74
CA LEU A 57 -11.94 -30.53 -17.25
C LEU A 57 -12.47 -29.58 -18.33
N GLN A 58 -11.66 -29.29 -19.36
CA GLN A 58 -12.03 -28.28 -20.35
C GLN A 58 -13.35 -28.60 -21.08
N PRO A 59 -13.61 -29.84 -21.55
CA PRO A 59 -14.89 -30.18 -22.17
C PRO A 59 -16.10 -29.94 -21.24
N LEU A 60 -15.92 -30.13 -19.93
CA LEU A 60 -16.99 -29.92 -18.94
C LEU A 60 -17.27 -28.42 -18.73
N ILE A 61 -16.22 -27.60 -18.73
CA ILE A 61 -16.31 -26.13 -18.69
C ILE A 61 -16.99 -25.60 -19.95
N ASP A 62 -16.62 -26.11 -21.13
CA ASP A 62 -17.18 -25.67 -22.41
C ASP A 62 -18.67 -26.03 -22.55
N ALA A 63 -19.07 -27.17 -22.00
CA ALA A 63 -20.45 -27.64 -21.97
C ALA A 63 -21.31 -27.03 -20.84
N ALA A 64 -20.70 -26.26 -19.94
CA ALA A 64 -21.39 -25.78 -18.74
C ALA A 64 -22.54 -24.81 -19.08
N THR A 65 -23.62 -24.91 -18.32
CA THR A 65 -24.71 -23.92 -18.36
C THR A 65 -24.34 -22.69 -17.55
N PRO A 66 -24.78 -21.47 -17.91
CA PRO A 66 -24.51 -20.28 -17.10
C PRO A 66 -24.96 -20.46 -15.64
N GLY A 67 -24.08 -20.12 -14.69
CA GLY A 67 -24.30 -20.27 -13.25
C GLY A 67 -24.04 -21.68 -12.70
N GLN A 68 -23.62 -22.64 -13.53
CA GLN A 68 -23.29 -24.00 -13.09
C GLN A 68 -22.12 -24.00 -12.11
N VAL A 69 -22.13 -24.94 -11.16
CA VAL A 69 -21.00 -25.21 -10.27
C VAL A 69 -20.24 -26.44 -10.76
N ILE A 70 -18.95 -26.28 -11.04
CA ILE A 70 -18.02 -27.36 -11.31
C ILE A 70 -17.16 -27.55 -10.06
N ARG A 71 -17.34 -28.68 -9.37
CA ARG A 71 -16.65 -29.00 -8.13
C ARG A 71 -15.52 -30.00 -8.37
N LEU A 72 -14.29 -29.60 -8.12
CA LEU A 72 -13.12 -30.46 -8.19
C LEU A 72 -12.99 -31.26 -6.90
N ALA A 73 -13.06 -32.60 -6.99
CA ALA A 73 -12.76 -33.46 -5.86
C ALA A 73 -11.28 -33.34 -5.46
N ALA A 74 -10.94 -33.73 -4.22
CA ALA A 74 -9.56 -33.75 -3.74
C ALA A 74 -8.65 -34.55 -4.69
N GLY A 75 -7.44 -34.03 -4.94
CA GLY A 75 -6.48 -34.61 -5.86
C GLY A 75 -6.03 -33.63 -6.95
N ARG A 76 -5.17 -34.13 -7.84
CA ARG A 76 -4.54 -33.33 -8.89
C ARG A 76 -5.38 -33.32 -10.16
N HIS A 77 -5.66 -32.13 -10.66
CA HIS A 77 -6.39 -31.87 -11.89
C HIS A 77 -5.49 -31.14 -12.88
N ALA A 78 -5.56 -31.53 -14.15
CA ALA A 78 -4.74 -30.93 -15.19
C ALA A 78 -5.35 -29.61 -15.69
N GLY A 79 -4.55 -28.55 -15.70
CA GLY A 79 -4.78 -27.35 -16.50
C GLY A 79 -4.04 -27.41 -17.85
N PRO A 80 -4.02 -26.32 -18.63
CA PRO A 80 -4.66 -25.04 -18.34
C PRO A 80 -6.17 -25.06 -18.61
N LEU A 81 -6.90 -24.11 -18.03
CA LEU A 81 -8.35 -23.97 -18.20
C LEU A 81 -8.68 -22.59 -18.79
N ARG A 82 -9.64 -22.57 -19.73
CA ARG A 82 -10.23 -21.34 -20.25
C ARG A 82 -11.71 -21.29 -19.94
N ILE A 83 -12.14 -20.30 -19.16
CA ILE A 83 -13.52 -20.14 -18.70
C ILE A 83 -14.19 -19.05 -19.53
N GLY A 84 -14.86 -19.46 -20.59
CA GLY A 84 -15.61 -18.59 -21.50
C GLY A 84 -17.09 -18.42 -21.16
N ARG A 85 -17.55 -18.92 -20.01
CA ARG A 85 -18.96 -18.85 -19.58
C ARG A 85 -19.08 -18.50 -18.09
N PRO A 86 -20.14 -17.79 -17.66
CA PRO A 86 -20.37 -17.53 -16.24
C PRO A 86 -20.60 -18.84 -15.50
N LEU A 87 -19.70 -19.21 -14.59
CA LEU A 87 -19.79 -20.43 -13.78
C LEU A 87 -18.98 -20.30 -12.49
N SER A 88 -19.14 -21.26 -11.58
CA SER A 88 -18.29 -21.39 -10.40
C SER A 88 -17.39 -22.62 -10.51
N LEU A 89 -16.08 -22.44 -10.39
CA LEU A 89 -15.10 -23.51 -10.25
C LEU A 89 -14.68 -23.59 -8.78
N VAL A 90 -15.06 -24.67 -8.10
CA VAL A 90 -14.89 -24.83 -6.64
C VAL A 90 -14.04 -26.05 -6.34
N GLY A 91 -13.04 -25.92 -5.47
CA GLY A 91 -12.23 -27.03 -4.97
C GLY A 91 -12.75 -27.59 -3.66
N ASP A 92 -12.84 -28.91 -3.56
CA ASP A 92 -12.86 -29.58 -2.26
C ASP A 92 -11.47 -29.45 -1.61
N ALA A 93 -11.39 -29.60 -0.29
CA ALA A 93 -10.11 -29.55 0.43
C ALA A 93 -9.10 -30.55 -0.18
N GLY A 94 -7.94 -30.05 -0.63
CA GLY A 94 -6.91 -30.84 -1.31
C GLY A 94 -7.07 -30.94 -2.83
N ALA A 95 -8.01 -30.21 -3.46
CA ALA A 95 -8.07 -30.07 -4.91
C ALA A 95 -6.94 -29.14 -5.40
N VAL A 96 -6.09 -29.67 -6.28
CA VAL A 96 -4.93 -28.96 -6.85
C VAL A 96 -5.06 -28.91 -8.36
N LEU A 97 -5.13 -27.71 -8.93
CA LEU A 97 -5.07 -27.50 -10.37
C LEU A 97 -3.62 -27.18 -10.78
N VAL A 98 -3.08 -28.00 -11.68
CA VAL A 98 -1.68 -27.95 -12.08
C VAL A 98 -1.58 -27.55 -13.54
N GLY A 99 -1.00 -26.37 -13.79
CA GLY A 99 -0.68 -25.89 -15.12
C GLY A 99 0.51 -26.62 -15.75
N PRO A 100 0.71 -26.46 -17.06
CA PRO A 100 1.74 -27.19 -17.82
C PRO A 100 3.14 -26.58 -17.70
N GLY A 101 3.35 -25.55 -16.88
CA GLY A 101 4.60 -24.78 -16.83
C GLY A 101 4.76 -23.77 -17.97
N ALA A 102 3.68 -23.48 -18.69
CA ALA A 102 3.63 -22.49 -19.77
C ALA A 102 2.24 -21.82 -19.78
N GLY A 103 2.19 -20.51 -20.05
CA GLY A 103 0.91 -19.78 -20.05
C GLY A 103 0.31 -19.59 -18.65
N SER A 104 -0.93 -19.10 -18.61
CA SER A 104 -1.71 -19.03 -17.37
C SER A 104 -2.41 -20.35 -17.07
N VAL A 105 -2.58 -20.69 -15.80
CA VAL A 105 -3.24 -21.94 -15.37
C VAL A 105 -4.74 -21.85 -15.55
N ILE A 106 -5.35 -20.73 -15.16
CA ILE A 106 -6.76 -20.41 -15.40
C ILE A 106 -6.82 -19.07 -16.13
N THR A 107 -7.52 -19.03 -17.26
CA THR A 107 -7.88 -17.81 -17.98
C THR A 107 -9.38 -17.62 -17.92
N ILE A 108 -9.84 -16.49 -17.38
CA ILE A 108 -11.25 -16.12 -17.27
C ILE A 108 -11.58 -15.09 -18.33
N ASP A 109 -12.54 -15.40 -19.21
CA ASP A 109 -13.03 -14.50 -20.26
C ASP A 109 -14.47 -14.06 -20.06
N ALA A 110 -15.27 -14.82 -19.29
CA ALA A 110 -16.66 -14.50 -19.03
C ALA A 110 -16.87 -13.70 -17.74
N PRO A 111 -17.93 -12.88 -17.67
CA PRO A 111 -18.28 -12.18 -16.45
C PRO A 111 -18.84 -13.13 -15.39
N ASP A 112 -18.86 -12.65 -14.15
CA ASP A 112 -19.51 -13.31 -13.01
C ASP A 112 -18.99 -14.74 -12.70
N VAL A 113 -17.75 -15.03 -13.13
CA VAL A 113 -17.06 -16.29 -12.82
C VAL A 113 -16.56 -16.28 -11.38
N ARG A 114 -16.70 -17.42 -10.69
CA ARG A 114 -16.19 -17.62 -9.33
C ARG A 114 -15.13 -18.72 -9.31
N ILE A 115 -13.98 -18.44 -8.70
CA ILE A 115 -12.89 -19.40 -8.47
C ILE A 115 -12.66 -19.50 -6.96
N GLU A 116 -12.87 -20.68 -6.38
CA GLU A 116 -12.90 -20.85 -4.93
C GLU A 116 -12.27 -22.14 -4.44
N GLY A 117 -11.51 -22.06 -3.34
CA GLY A 117 -11.07 -23.24 -2.58
C GLY A 117 -10.03 -24.11 -3.29
N LEU A 118 -9.39 -23.60 -4.34
CA LEU A 118 -8.40 -24.34 -5.12
C LEU A 118 -6.98 -24.04 -4.68
N GLU A 119 -6.11 -25.04 -4.74
CA GLU A 119 -4.70 -24.80 -4.92
C GLU A 119 -4.38 -24.72 -6.42
N VAL A 120 -3.64 -23.70 -6.85
CA VAL A 120 -3.30 -23.47 -8.26
C VAL A 120 -1.80 -23.24 -8.38
N THR A 121 -1.14 -24.01 -9.25
CA THR A 121 0.31 -23.95 -9.46
C THR A 121 0.69 -24.28 -10.90
N GLY A 122 1.93 -24.01 -11.30
CA GLY A 122 2.47 -24.42 -12.60
C GLY A 122 2.16 -23.48 -13.76
N SER A 123 2.06 -22.16 -13.51
CA SER A 123 2.09 -21.17 -14.60
C SER A 123 3.44 -21.16 -15.34
N GLY A 124 3.47 -20.55 -16.53
CA GLY A 124 4.71 -20.17 -17.19
C GLY A 124 5.40 -18.96 -16.54
N ILE A 125 6.42 -18.43 -17.22
CA ILE A 125 7.30 -17.35 -16.74
C ILE A 125 7.35 -16.14 -17.70
N ASN A 126 6.44 -16.05 -18.68
CA ASN A 126 6.42 -14.97 -19.65
C ASN A 126 5.72 -13.73 -19.07
N LEU A 127 6.52 -12.74 -18.63
CA LEU A 127 6.04 -11.46 -18.11
C LEU A 127 5.14 -10.70 -19.10
N PRO A 128 5.53 -10.46 -20.37
CA PRO A 128 4.65 -9.85 -21.37
C PRO A 128 3.32 -10.57 -21.61
N ALA A 129 3.32 -11.91 -21.58
CA ALA A 129 2.11 -12.72 -21.77
C ALA A 129 1.25 -12.79 -20.50
N MET A 130 1.73 -12.22 -19.38
CA MET A 130 1.04 -12.21 -18.09
C MET A 130 0.76 -13.62 -17.56
N ASP A 131 1.71 -14.56 -17.70
CA ASP A 131 1.55 -15.93 -17.20
C ASP A 131 1.19 -15.92 -15.71
N SER A 132 0.00 -16.41 -15.36
CA SER A 132 -0.58 -16.27 -14.03
C SER A 132 -1.15 -17.57 -13.50
N ALA A 133 -1.34 -17.68 -12.18
CA ALA A 133 -2.24 -18.70 -11.64
C ALA A 133 -3.65 -18.46 -12.19
N ILE A 134 -4.13 -17.21 -12.11
CA ILE A 134 -5.42 -16.79 -12.62
C ILE A 134 -5.27 -15.47 -13.38
N LEU A 135 -5.47 -15.53 -14.70
CA LEU A 135 -5.58 -14.35 -15.56
C LEU A 135 -7.06 -14.03 -15.80
N VAL A 136 -7.46 -12.81 -15.49
CA VAL A 136 -8.83 -12.31 -15.68
C VAL A 136 -8.79 -11.24 -16.76
N THR A 137 -9.39 -11.54 -17.91
CA THR A 137 -9.31 -10.67 -19.09
C THR A 137 -10.34 -9.55 -19.04
N GLN A 138 -10.25 -8.62 -20.00
CA GLN A 138 -11.04 -7.38 -19.97
C GLN A 138 -12.54 -7.63 -20.05
N THR A 139 -12.96 -8.73 -20.68
CA THR A 139 -14.38 -9.11 -20.81
C THR A 139 -14.94 -9.78 -19.55
N ALA A 140 -14.07 -10.22 -18.63
CA ALA A 140 -14.43 -10.96 -17.44
C ALA A 140 -14.76 -10.05 -16.24
N ALA A 141 -15.73 -9.15 -16.42
CA ALA A 141 -16.18 -8.26 -15.35
C ALA A 141 -16.77 -9.03 -14.16
N ARG A 142 -16.61 -8.48 -12.94
CA ARG A 142 -17.17 -9.01 -11.69
C ARG A 142 -16.74 -10.45 -11.37
N ALA A 143 -15.54 -10.84 -11.79
CA ALA A 143 -14.96 -12.12 -11.37
C ALA A 143 -14.73 -12.13 -9.85
N ARG A 144 -14.92 -13.28 -9.20
CA ARG A 144 -14.65 -13.47 -7.77
C ARG A 144 -13.62 -14.57 -7.59
N ILE A 145 -12.45 -14.21 -7.06
CA ILE A 145 -11.35 -15.13 -6.77
C ILE A 145 -11.18 -15.15 -5.26
N ARG A 146 -11.63 -16.22 -4.60
CA ARG A 146 -11.64 -16.27 -3.13
C ARG A 146 -11.11 -17.55 -2.52
N SER A 147 -10.46 -17.44 -1.36
CA SER A 147 -10.08 -18.61 -0.55
C SER A 147 -9.23 -19.65 -1.30
N ASN A 148 -8.41 -19.20 -2.26
CA ASN A 148 -7.50 -20.05 -3.02
C ASN A 148 -6.08 -20.02 -2.45
N ARG A 149 -5.30 -21.05 -2.77
CA ARG A 149 -3.85 -21.13 -2.53
C ARG A 149 -3.13 -21.04 -3.87
N LEU A 150 -2.54 -19.90 -4.18
CA LEU A 150 -1.87 -19.64 -5.45
C LEU A 150 -0.35 -19.72 -5.23
N LEU A 151 0.24 -20.85 -5.62
CA LEU A 151 1.61 -21.23 -5.23
C LEU A 151 2.52 -21.38 -6.44
N ASP A 152 3.72 -20.81 -6.37
CA ASP A 152 4.80 -20.99 -7.35
C ASP A 152 4.42 -20.59 -8.79
N ASN A 153 3.55 -19.57 -8.92
CA ASN A 153 3.20 -18.97 -10.20
C ASN A 153 3.99 -17.66 -10.41
N LEU A 154 4.15 -17.25 -11.68
CA LEU A 154 4.78 -15.97 -12.01
C LEU A 154 3.95 -14.81 -11.44
N PHE A 155 2.68 -14.70 -11.82
CA PHE A 155 1.70 -13.86 -11.13
C PHE A 155 0.70 -14.72 -10.36
N GLY A 156 0.26 -14.28 -9.18
CA GLY A 156 -0.85 -14.93 -8.48
C GLY A 156 -2.16 -14.70 -9.21
N VAL A 157 -2.65 -13.46 -9.18
CA VAL A 157 -3.83 -13.02 -9.95
C VAL A 157 -3.47 -11.82 -10.81
N TYR A 158 -3.90 -11.82 -12.07
CA TYR A 158 -3.76 -10.67 -12.96
C TYR A 158 -5.14 -10.21 -13.43
N LEU A 159 -5.57 -9.03 -12.99
CA LEU A 159 -6.79 -8.36 -13.46
C LEU A 159 -6.44 -7.44 -14.63
N HIS A 160 -6.71 -7.90 -15.85
CA HIS A 160 -6.43 -7.16 -17.07
C HIS A 160 -7.72 -6.58 -17.65
N GLY A 161 -8.15 -5.42 -17.14
CA GLY A 161 -9.35 -4.72 -17.61
C GLY A 161 -10.66 -5.16 -16.94
N ALA A 162 -10.60 -6.13 -16.02
CA ALA A 162 -11.76 -6.82 -15.45
C ALA A 162 -12.47 -6.00 -14.36
N ALA A 163 -13.33 -5.05 -14.77
CA ALA A 163 -14.03 -4.13 -13.88
C ALA A 163 -14.86 -4.85 -12.79
N GLY A 164 -14.87 -4.29 -11.58
CA GLY A 164 -15.66 -4.78 -10.45
C GLY A 164 -15.25 -6.16 -9.90
N SER A 165 -14.06 -6.67 -10.27
CA SER A 165 -13.59 -7.97 -9.81
C SER A 165 -13.12 -7.93 -8.36
N ILE A 166 -13.31 -9.04 -7.64
CA ILE A 166 -12.97 -9.18 -6.23
C ILE A 166 -11.95 -10.31 -6.06
N VAL A 167 -10.81 -9.99 -5.45
CA VAL A 167 -9.75 -10.94 -5.07
C VAL A 167 -9.65 -10.93 -3.55
N GLU A 168 -10.21 -11.95 -2.89
CA GLU A 168 -10.34 -11.94 -1.43
C GLU A 168 -9.89 -13.21 -0.72
N TYR A 169 -9.27 -13.07 0.45
CA TYR A 169 -8.92 -14.19 1.33
C TYR A 169 -8.07 -15.29 0.67
N ASN A 170 -7.24 -14.93 -0.31
CA ASN A 170 -6.32 -15.87 -0.96
C ASN A 170 -4.97 -15.90 -0.22
N LEU A 171 -4.34 -17.08 -0.21
CA LEU A 171 -2.93 -17.22 0.12
C LEU A 171 -2.14 -17.23 -1.19
N ILE A 172 -1.25 -16.26 -1.36
CA ILE A 172 -0.41 -16.12 -2.57
C ILE A 172 1.05 -16.21 -2.15
N VAL A 173 1.75 -17.22 -2.66
CA VAL A 173 3.18 -17.42 -2.42
C VAL A 173 3.89 -17.42 -3.78
N GLY A 174 4.57 -16.33 -4.06
CA GLY A 174 5.30 -16.14 -5.32
C GLY A 174 6.54 -17.02 -5.42
N ARG A 175 6.99 -17.23 -6.66
CA ARG A 175 8.22 -17.96 -6.97
C ARG A 175 9.45 -17.35 -6.31
N ARG A 176 10.40 -18.21 -5.93
CA ARG A 176 11.68 -17.83 -5.29
C ARG A 176 12.90 -18.22 -6.10
N ASP A 177 12.71 -18.89 -7.22
CA ASP A 177 13.75 -19.39 -8.11
C ASP A 177 14.11 -18.40 -9.24
N LEU A 178 13.49 -17.22 -9.25
CA LEU A 178 13.70 -16.16 -10.23
C LEU A 178 14.39 -14.94 -9.61
N ARG A 179 15.09 -14.15 -10.42
CA ARG A 179 15.56 -12.83 -9.99
C ARG A 179 14.36 -11.91 -9.78
N THR A 180 14.48 -10.93 -8.89
CA THR A 180 13.39 -9.98 -8.59
C THR A 180 12.84 -9.27 -9.84
N ALA A 181 13.69 -8.99 -10.83
CA ALA A 181 13.26 -8.35 -12.08
C ALA A 181 12.42 -9.27 -13.00
N GLU A 182 12.60 -10.58 -12.86
CA GLU A 182 11.93 -11.63 -13.65
C GLU A 182 10.68 -12.16 -12.95
N ALA A 183 10.61 -12.04 -11.62
CA ALA A 183 9.45 -12.43 -10.85
C ALA A 183 8.23 -11.52 -11.13
N GLY A 184 7.04 -12.13 -11.13
CA GLY A 184 5.78 -11.39 -11.16
C GLY A 184 5.31 -11.01 -9.76
N ASN A 185 4.13 -10.41 -9.72
CA ASN A 185 3.53 -9.85 -8.51
C ASN A 185 2.45 -10.80 -7.95
N GLY A 186 2.10 -10.64 -6.67
CA GLY A 186 1.00 -11.39 -6.08
C GLY A 186 -0.34 -11.11 -6.76
N VAL A 187 -0.76 -9.84 -6.76
CA VAL A 187 -1.93 -9.35 -7.51
C VAL A 187 -1.50 -8.19 -8.41
N SER A 188 -1.75 -8.31 -9.71
CA SER A 188 -1.53 -7.24 -10.69
C SER A 188 -2.87 -6.69 -11.19
N ILE A 189 -2.99 -5.37 -11.29
CA ILE A 189 -4.17 -4.69 -11.79
C ILE A 189 -3.79 -3.72 -12.90
N TRP A 190 -4.42 -3.91 -14.06
CA TRP A 190 -4.38 -2.99 -15.17
C TRP A 190 -5.81 -2.65 -15.59
N ASN A 191 -6.18 -1.37 -15.47
CA ASN A 191 -7.45 -0.80 -15.91
C ASN A 191 -8.72 -1.53 -15.45
N ALA A 192 -8.78 -1.98 -14.19
CA ALA A 192 -9.93 -2.69 -13.62
C ALA A 192 -10.68 -1.82 -12.58
N PRO A 193 -11.47 -0.81 -13.02
CA PRO A 193 -12.14 0.10 -12.10
C PRO A 193 -13.12 -0.65 -11.19
N GLY A 194 -13.22 -0.23 -9.93
CA GLY A 194 -14.08 -0.90 -8.94
C GLY A 194 -13.56 -2.25 -8.44
N ALA A 195 -12.33 -2.64 -8.78
CA ALA A 195 -11.72 -3.87 -8.25
C ALA A 195 -11.41 -3.78 -6.75
N HIS A 196 -11.63 -4.89 -6.06
CA HIS A 196 -11.40 -5.05 -4.62
C HIS A 196 -10.35 -6.13 -4.37
N VAL A 197 -9.30 -5.80 -3.60
CA VAL A 197 -8.28 -6.76 -3.14
C VAL A 197 -8.30 -6.76 -1.62
N ILE A 198 -8.88 -7.79 -1.02
CA ILE A 198 -9.29 -7.78 0.40
C ILE A 198 -8.77 -9.00 1.16
N GLY A 199 -8.14 -8.80 2.32
CA GLY A 199 -7.86 -9.90 3.24
C GLY A 199 -6.90 -10.98 2.70
N ASN A 200 -6.09 -10.67 1.67
CA ASN A 200 -5.16 -11.63 1.10
C ASN A 200 -3.86 -11.68 1.91
N ALA A 201 -3.25 -12.87 1.98
CA ALA A 201 -1.91 -13.07 2.52
C ALA A 201 -0.93 -13.29 1.35
N ILE A 202 -0.02 -12.34 1.12
CA ILE A 202 0.87 -12.32 -0.05
C ILE A 202 2.33 -12.32 0.40
N SER A 203 3.12 -13.22 -0.14
CA SER A 203 4.56 -13.29 0.17
C SER A 203 5.38 -13.74 -1.03
N HIS A 204 6.64 -13.32 -1.09
CA HIS A 204 7.60 -13.67 -2.15
C HIS A 204 7.15 -13.27 -3.57
N GLY A 205 8.02 -13.53 -4.56
CA GLY A 205 7.90 -12.93 -5.89
C GLY A 205 8.51 -11.53 -5.91
N ARG A 206 7.90 -10.61 -6.67
CA ARG A 206 8.38 -9.22 -6.80
C ARG A 206 7.64 -8.24 -5.90
N ASP A 207 6.42 -7.87 -6.25
CA ASP A 207 5.58 -6.92 -5.50
C ASP A 207 4.30 -7.63 -5.01
N GLY A 208 3.73 -7.19 -3.90
CA GLY A 208 2.51 -7.78 -3.33
C GLY A 208 1.29 -7.46 -4.18
N ILE A 209 0.87 -6.20 -4.12
CA ILE A 209 -0.19 -5.64 -4.97
C ILE A 209 0.44 -4.60 -5.89
N PHE A 210 0.32 -4.78 -7.21
CA PHE A 210 0.76 -3.82 -8.20
C PHE A 210 -0.42 -3.31 -9.01
N VAL A 211 -0.66 -2.00 -8.97
CA VAL A 211 -1.67 -1.34 -9.81
C VAL A 211 -1.02 -0.26 -10.66
N LYS A 212 -1.30 -0.27 -11.97
CA LYS A 212 -0.67 0.66 -12.92
C LYS A 212 -1.56 1.81 -13.36
N VAL A 213 -2.83 1.56 -13.61
CA VAL A 213 -3.83 2.56 -14.00
C VAL A 213 -5.21 2.01 -13.69
N SER A 214 -5.99 2.69 -12.84
CA SER A 214 -7.36 2.28 -12.53
C SER A 214 -8.09 3.37 -11.73
N SER A 215 -9.26 3.07 -11.15
CA SER A 215 -9.95 3.98 -10.24
C SER A 215 -11.01 3.28 -9.38
N HIS A 216 -11.46 3.94 -8.31
CA HIS A 216 -12.54 3.46 -7.44
C HIS A 216 -12.25 2.07 -6.85
N ASN A 217 -10.98 1.79 -6.58
CA ASN A 217 -10.54 0.50 -6.06
C ASN A 217 -10.49 0.50 -4.53
N VAL A 218 -10.58 -0.70 -3.96
CA VAL A 218 -10.42 -0.93 -2.52
C VAL A 218 -9.33 -1.96 -2.28
N PHE A 219 -8.29 -1.56 -1.57
CA PHE A 219 -7.20 -2.41 -1.11
C PHE A 219 -7.27 -2.47 0.41
N ALA A 220 -7.84 -3.55 0.95
CA ALA A 220 -8.17 -3.60 2.38
C ALA A 220 -7.64 -4.86 3.09
N ASP A 221 -7.15 -4.67 4.31
CA ASP A 221 -6.84 -5.76 5.25
C ASP A 221 -5.89 -6.85 4.70
N ASN A 222 -5.06 -6.52 3.71
CA ASN A 222 -4.09 -7.47 3.16
C ASN A 222 -2.84 -7.53 4.04
N THR A 223 -2.25 -8.73 4.17
CA THR A 223 -0.98 -8.95 4.83
C THR A 223 0.09 -9.27 3.80
N MET A 224 1.20 -8.52 3.80
CA MET A 224 2.22 -8.59 2.76
C MET A 224 3.63 -8.61 3.34
N THR A 225 4.41 -9.65 3.02
CA THR A 225 5.73 -9.87 3.63
C THR A 225 6.77 -10.39 2.65
N GLN A 226 8.04 -10.04 2.85
CA GLN A 226 9.17 -10.55 2.06
C GLN A 226 9.04 -10.24 0.55
N LEU A 227 8.62 -9.01 0.26
CA LEU A 227 8.45 -8.48 -1.09
C LEU A 227 9.38 -7.30 -1.30
N ARG A 228 9.55 -6.90 -2.56
CA ARG A 228 10.13 -5.59 -2.87
C ARG A 228 9.15 -4.52 -2.37
N PHE A 229 8.01 -4.36 -3.02
CA PHE A 229 6.97 -3.42 -2.58
C PHE A 229 5.75 -4.19 -2.08
N ALA A 230 5.23 -3.87 -0.89
CA ALA A 230 4.00 -4.48 -0.40
C ALA A 230 2.81 -4.01 -1.27
N ILE A 231 2.65 -2.69 -1.39
CA ILE A 231 1.75 -2.06 -2.35
C ILE A 231 2.56 -1.14 -3.27
N HIS A 232 2.53 -1.44 -4.57
CA HIS A 232 3.12 -0.64 -5.63
C HIS A 232 2.01 -0.02 -6.48
N TYR A 233 1.82 1.29 -6.33
CA TYR A 233 0.61 1.95 -6.75
C TYR A 233 0.92 3.11 -7.71
N MET A 234 0.42 3.04 -8.94
CA MET A 234 0.65 4.04 -9.98
C MET A 234 -0.66 4.46 -10.66
N TYR A 235 -0.79 5.75 -11.00
CA TYR A 235 -1.85 6.32 -11.84
C TYR A 235 -3.28 5.83 -11.55
N THR A 236 -3.62 5.66 -10.27
CA THR A 236 -4.89 5.06 -9.85
C THR A 236 -5.61 5.99 -8.89
N ASN A 237 -6.75 6.53 -9.28
CA ASN A 237 -7.37 7.65 -8.55
C ASN A 237 -8.62 7.22 -7.78
N ASP A 238 -9.11 8.09 -6.88
CA ASP A 238 -10.43 7.93 -6.25
C ASP A 238 -10.59 6.60 -5.50
N SER A 239 -9.53 6.14 -4.84
CA SER A 239 -9.42 4.78 -4.31
C SER A 239 -9.03 4.75 -2.84
N ARG A 240 -9.19 3.59 -2.22
CA ARG A 240 -9.03 3.40 -0.78
C ARG A 240 -7.97 2.34 -0.50
N ILE A 241 -6.99 2.68 0.33
CA ILE A 241 -5.93 1.80 0.82
C ILE A 241 -6.05 1.78 2.34
N VAL A 242 -6.70 0.75 2.90
CA VAL A 242 -7.19 0.75 4.29
C VAL A 242 -6.78 -0.49 5.06
N GLY A 243 -6.25 -0.34 6.28
CA GLY A 243 -6.06 -1.49 7.19
C GLY A 243 -5.02 -2.52 6.74
N ASN A 244 -4.23 -2.24 5.71
CA ASN A 244 -3.24 -3.19 5.21
C ASN A 244 -2.04 -3.29 6.15
N ARG A 245 -1.42 -4.46 6.19
CA ARG A 245 -0.21 -4.72 6.98
C ARG A 245 0.97 -5.15 6.11
N SER A 246 2.02 -4.35 6.08
CA SER A 246 3.30 -4.70 5.46
C SER A 246 4.35 -5.01 6.52
N ARG A 247 5.14 -6.08 6.28
CA ARG A 247 6.29 -6.39 7.14
C ARG A 247 7.49 -6.98 6.41
N GLY A 248 8.68 -6.45 6.70
CA GLY A 248 9.94 -7.01 6.20
C GLY A 248 10.05 -7.00 4.68
N ASN A 249 9.48 -5.97 4.04
CA ASN A 249 9.60 -5.71 2.60
C ASN A 249 10.69 -4.65 2.35
N ASP A 250 11.08 -4.43 1.09
CA ASP A 250 11.94 -3.28 0.78
C ASP A 250 11.19 -1.97 1.02
N VAL A 251 9.93 -1.88 0.60
CA VAL A 251 9.03 -0.75 0.83
C VAL A 251 7.65 -1.25 1.25
N GLY A 252 7.07 -0.61 2.26
CA GLY A 252 5.69 -0.86 2.67
C GLY A 252 4.71 -0.42 1.59
N LEU A 253 4.34 0.86 1.60
CA LEU A 253 3.38 1.42 0.65
C LEU A 253 4.06 2.45 -0.25
N ALA A 254 4.16 2.17 -1.55
CA ALA A 254 4.68 3.08 -2.57
C ALA A 254 3.52 3.64 -3.41
N ILE A 255 3.11 4.86 -3.10
CA ILE A 255 1.96 5.55 -3.70
C ILE A 255 2.46 6.62 -4.67
N MET A 256 2.14 6.46 -5.95
CA MET A 256 2.76 7.23 -7.03
C MET A 256 1.72 7.77 -8.01
N PHE A 257 1.88 9.02 -8.43
CA PHE A 257 1.18 9.66 -9.55
C PHE A 257 -0.35 9.53 -9.49
N SER A 258 -0.94 9.79 -8.33
CA SER A 258 -2.35 9.48 -8.07
C SER A 258 -3.03 10.55 -7.22
N ASP A 259 -4.34 10.72 -7.39
CA ASP A 259 -5.10 11.78 -6.76
C ASP A 259 -6.32 11.24 -6.01
N ARG A 260 -6.76 11.97 -4.97
CA ARG A 260 -8.00 11.71 -4.21
C ARG A 260 -8.05 10.32 -3.58
N LEU A 261 -6.98 9.98 -2.85
CA LEU A 261 -6.86 8.70 -2.16
C LEU A 261 -7.26 8.81 -0.69
N GLU A 262 -7.89 7.75 -0.18
CA GLU A 262 -7.99 7.51 1.27
C GLU A 262 -6.95 6.45 1.67
N ILE A 263 -5.90 6.87 2.36
CA ILE A 263 -4.82 6.01 2.84
C ILE A 263 -4.93 5.99 4.36
N ARG A 264 -5.58 4.96 4.90
CA ARG A 264 -6.02 4.99 6.30
C ARG A 264 -5.71 3.72 7.08
N ASP A 265 -5.27 3.88 8.33
CA ASP A 265 -5.08 2.80 9.30
C ASP A 265 -4.18 1.65 8.79
N ASN A 266 -3.27 1.91 7.85
CA ASN A 266 -2.31 0.92 7.39
C ASN A 266 -1.14 0.83 8.38
N VAL A 267 -0.54 -0.36 8.48
CA VAL A 267 0.60 -0.64 9.35
C VAL A 267 1.77 -1.12 8.52
N SER A 268 2.87 -0.36 8.54
CA SER A 268 4.18 -0.80 8.05
C SER A 268 5.09 -1.09 9.22
N ASP A 269 5.56 -2.34 9.33
CA ASP A 269 6.47 -2.81 10.38
C ASP A 269 7.76 -3.38 9.77
N ASP A 270 8.94 -2.90 10.20
CA ASP A 270 10.23 -3.44 9.71
C ASP A 270 10.42 -3.47 8.17
N ASP A 271 9.77 -2.60 7.38
CA ASP A 271 10.09 -2.44 5.95
C ASP A 271 11.34 -1.54 5.77
N ARG A 272 12.26 -1.96 4.88
CA ARG A 272 13.67 -1.52 4.82
C ARG A 272 13.89 -0.04 4.48
N ASP A 273 13.41 0.41 3.32
CA ASP A 273 13.73 1.73 2.76
C ASP A 273 12.70 2.80 3.19
N TYR A 274 11.41 2.52 2.93
CA TYR A 274 10.30 3.42 3.26
C TYR A 274 9.13 2.64 3.85
N GLY A 275 8.49 3.17 4.89
CA GLY A 275 7.19 2.65 5.33
C GLY A 275 6.06 3.15 4.45
N LEU A 276 6.06 4.46 4.18
CA LEU A 276 5.12 5.11 3.27
C LEU A 276 5.85 6.08 2.35
N LEU A 277 5.66 5.92 1.03
CA LEU A 277 6.15 6.83 0.01
C LEU A 277 4.95 7.47 -0.68
N LEU A 278 4.92 8.80 -0.68
CA LEU A 278 3.98 9.64 -1.42
C LEU A 278 4.75 10.40 -2.49
N HIS A 279 4.66 9.94 -3.74
CA HIS A 279 5.32 10.56 -4.88
C HIS A 279 4.29 11.09 -5.87
N THR A 280 4.16 12.41 -6.04
CA THR A 280 3.13 12.98 -6.92
C THR A 280 1.75 12.42 -6.54
N THR A 281 1.48 12.40 -5.23
CA THR A 281 0.20 12.01 -4.65
C THR A 281 -0.49 13.28 -4.19
N ASN A 282 -1.71 13.56 -4.67
CA ASN A 282 -2.36 14.84 -4.37
C ASN A 282 -3.80 14.69 -3.90
N ASP A 283 -4.29 15.75 -3.26
CA ASP A 283 -5.69 15.86 -2.82
C ASP A 283 -6.14 14.64 -1.99
N SER A 284 -5.21 14.03 -1.26
CA SER A 284 -5.41 12.74 -0.59
C SER A 284 -5.41 12.89 0.93
N ARG A 285 -6.03 11.91 1.59
CA ARG A 285 -6.15 11.83 3.04
C ARG A 285 -5.32 10.66 3.55
N VAL A 286 -4.28 10.96 4.31
CA VAL A 286 -3.34 10.00 4.91
C VAL A 286 -3.54 10.03 6.41
N ILE A 287 -4.37 9.12 6.93
CA ILE A 287 -4.93 9.23 8.28
C ILE A 287 -4.66 7.98 9.11
N GLY A 288 -4.17 8.13 10.34
CA GLY A 288 -4.12 7.02 11.30
C GLY A 288 -3.14 5.89 10.94
N ASN A 289 -2.25 6.10 9.96
CA ASN A 289 -1.28 5.08 9.54
C ASN A 289 -0.15 4.96 10.57
N VAL A 290 0.40 3.75 10.68
CA VAL A 290 1.48 3.43 11.63
C VAL A 290 2.69 2.95 10.85
N VAL A 291 3.84 3.58 11.06
CA VAL A 291 5.13 3.16 10.52
C VAL A 291 6.12 2.99 11.66
N ARG A 292 6.70 1.79 11.78
CA ARG A 292 7.65 1.46 12.86
C ARG A 292 8.89 0.77 12.36
N ALA A 293 10.06 1.36 12.59
CA ALA A 293 11.33 0.68 12.38
C ALA A 293 11.45 -0.59 13.23
N GLY A 294 11.95 -1.66 12.60
CA GLY A 294 12.40 -2.85 13.30
C GLY A 294 13.92 -3.00 13.22
N PRO A 295 14.48 -3.96 13.96
CA PRO A 295 15.92 -4.17 14.05
C PRO A 295 16.53 -4.81 12.79
N GLY A 296 15.72 -5.32 11.85
CA GLY A 296 16.17 -6.22 10.78
C GLY A 296 17.12 -5.59 9.77
N HIS A 297 17.14 -4.24 9.65
CA HIS A 297 17.84 -3.55 8.56
C HIS A 297 18.78 -2.42 9.00
N GLY A 298 19.18 -2.36 10.27
CA GLY A 298 20.12 -1.34 10.75
C GLY A 298 19.52 0.07 10.88
N GLY A 299 18.18 0.15 11.00
CA GLY A 299 17.41 1.39 11.04
C GLY A 299 16.82 1.72 9.67
N ARG A 300 15.49 1.86 9.60
CA ARG A 300 14.78 2.30 8.38
C ARG A 300 15.35 3.62 7.90
N GLU A 301 15.52 3.80 6.60
CA GLU A 301 15.95 5.12 6.12
C GLU A 301 14.89 6.17 6.44
N LYS A 302 13.62 5.95 6.08
CA LYS A 302 12.56 6.98 6.24
C LYS A 302 11.21 6.35 6.60
N CYS A 303 10.55 6.88 7.62
CA CYS A 303 9.20 6.46 7.98
C CYS A 303 8.21 6.85 6.87
N VAL A 304 8.15 8.15 6.57
CA VAL A 304 7.40 8.68 5.42
C VAL A 304 8.29 9.54 4.51
N PHE A 305 8.16 9.35 3.20
CA PHE A 305 8.81 10.20 2.20
C PHE A 305 7.75 10.89 1.33
N VAL A 306 7.73 12.21 1.38
CA VAL A 306 6.82 13.09 0.64
C VAL A 306 7.62 13.82 -0.43
N TYR A 307 7.36 13.48 -1.69
CA TYR A 307 8.08 14.00 -2.86
C TYR A 307 7.10 14.49 -3.92
N ASN A 308 7.14 15.78 -4.22
CA ASN A 308 6.25 16.43 -5.20
C ASN A 308 4.76 16.09 -4.97
N ALA A 309 4.33 15.98 -3.72
CA ALA A 309 2.97 15.60 -3.34
C ALA A 309 2.28 16.81 -2.70
N ALA A 310 1.11 17.19 -3.19
CA ALA A 310 0.48 18.47 -2.84
C ALA A 310 -0.96 18.34 -2.33
N ARG A 311 -1.39 19.30 -1.51
CA ARG A 311 -2.77 19.40 -1.00
C ARG A 311 -3.28 18.15 -0.28
N ASN A 312 -2.40 17.43 0.41
CA ASN A 312 -2.79 16.27 1.19
C ASN A 312 -3.03 16.63 2.66
N LEU A 313 -3.89 15.86 3.31
CA LEU A 313 -4.09 15.87 4.76
C LEU A 313 -3.34 14.68 5.35
N LEU A 314 -2.27 14.93 6.11
CA LEU A 314 -1.57 13.91 6.89
C LEU A 314 -1.96 14.11 8.36
N GLN A 315 -2.85 13.26 8.86
CA GLN A 315 -3.44 13.43 10.18
C GLN A 315 -3.36 12.19 11.06
N ASP A 316 -3.06 12.36 12.34
CA ASP A 316 -3.10 11.31 13.37
C ASP A 316 -2.26 10.05 13.02
N ASN A 317 -1.20 10.21 12.20
CA ASN A 317 -0.29 9.11 11.86
C ASN A 317 0.78 8.94 12.94
N TRP A 318 1.35 7.74 13.03
CA TRP A 318 2.40 7.39 13.99
C TRP A 318 3.68 6.97 13.27
N PHE A 319 4.77 7.72 13.45
CA PHE A 319 6.07 7.50 12.82
C PHE A 319 7.13 7.27 13.88
N GLN A 320 7.64 6.04 13.98
CA GLN A 320 8.49 5.63 15.10
C GLN A 320 9.80 4.94 14.69
N ALA A 321 10.84 5.31 15.42
CA ALA A 321 12.17 4.68 15.42
C ALA A 321 12.90 4.67 14.06
N CYS A 322 12.47 5.50 13.12
CA CYS A 322 13.09 5.63 11.81
C CYS A 322 14.36 6.50 11.87
N ALA A 323 15.28 6.34 10.91
CA ALA A 323 16.40 7.27 10.79
C ALA A 323 15.91 8.69 10.47
N ILE A 324 14.91 8.81 9.60
CA ILE A 324 14.16 10.05 9.36
C ILE A 324 12.66 9.78 9.58
N GLY A 325 12.01 10.55 10.45
CA GLY A 325 10.56 10.48 10.69
C GLY A 325 9.75 10.85 9.45
N ILE A 326 9.99 12.05 8.92
CA ILE A 326 9.43 12.52 7.65
C ILE A 326 10.49 13.21 6.80
N HIS A 327 10.63 12.78 5.54
CA HIS A 327 11.41 13.52 4.55
C HIS A 327 10.44 14.22 3.58
N PHE A 328 10.56 15.53 3.47
CA PHE A 328 9.64 16.39 2.75
C PHE A 328 10.41 17.28 1.77
N THR A 329 10.18 17.11 0.47
CA THR A 329 10.98 17.77 -0.57
C THR A 329 10.21 17.99 -1.89
N ALA A 330 10.88 18.59 -2.87
CA ALA A 330 10.45 18.75 -4.25
C ALA A 330 9.10 19.49 -4.41
N GLY A 331 8.92 20.62 -3.71
CA GLY A 331 7.74 21.47 -3.91
C GLY A 331 6.42 20.84 -3.47
N SER A 332 6.45 20.00 -2.43
CA SER A 332 5.26 19.37 -1.83
C SER A 332 4.37 20.41 -1.12
N GLU A 333 3.68 21.26 -1.87
CA GLU A 333 2.97 22.44 -1.36
C GLU A 333 1.53 22.15 -0.91
N GLY A 334 1.00 22.97 0.01
CA GLY A 334 -0.39 22.93 0.43
C GLY A 334 -0.79 21.72 1.27
N ASN A 335 0.17 20.92 1.76
CA ASN A 335 -0.12 19.81 2.67
C ASN A 335 -0.41 20.32 4.09
N THR A 336 -1.38 19.68 4.76
CA THR A 336 -1.69 19.90 6.17
C THR A 336 -1.17 18.73 7.00
N LEU A 337 -0.37 19.02 8.03
CA LEU A 337 0.20 18.03 8.94
C LEU A 337 -0.21 18.37 10.38
N SER A 338 -1.11 17.58 10.97
CA SER A 338 -1.62 17.82 12.33
C SER A 338 -1.97 16.52 13.04
N GLY A 339 -1.77 16.46 14.36
CA GLY A 339 -2.08 15.32 15.22
C GLY A 339 -1.17 14.10 15.04
N ASN A 340 -0.15 14.18 14.18
CA ASN A 340 0.79 13.09 13.97
C ASN A 340 1.72 12.94 15.18
N ALA A 341 2.27 11.75 15.38
CA ALA A 341 3.21 11.43 16.44
C ALA A 341 4.56 10.99 15.86
N PHE A 342 5.61 11.74 16.19
CA PHE A 342 6.99 11.47 15.78
C PHE A 342 7.80 10.97 16.98
N ILE A 343 8.07 9.66 17.02
CA ILE A 343 8.51 8.95 18.22
C ILE A 343 9.91 8.36 18.02
N SER A 344 10.88 8.86 18.77
CA SER A 344 12.24 8.32 18.84
C SER A 344 12.89 8.10 17.46
N ASN A 345 12.56 8.95 16.48
CA ASN A 345 13.28 8.97 15.22
C ASN A 345 14.65 9.63 15.44
N ARG A 346 15.68 9.21 14.70
CA ARG A 346 17.01 9.82 14.82
C ARG A 346 17.00 11.29 14.36
N GLU A 347 16.27 11.55 13.29
CA GLU A 347 15.96 12.88 12.78
C GLU A 347 14.44 12.94 12.60
N GLN A 348 13.76 13.84 13.32
CA GLN A 348 12.29 13.90 13.25
C GLN A 348 11.82 14.34 11.87
N VAL A 349 12.44 15.40 11.32
CA VAL A 349 12.08 15.99 10.03
C VAL A 349 13.31 16.31 9.21
N LYS A 350 13.29 15.84 7.96
CA LYS A 350 14.13 16.35 6.89
C LYS A 350 13.29 17.17 5.93
N TYR A 351 13.34 18.50 6.01
CA TYR A 351 12.62 19.38 5.11
C TYR A 351 13.59 20.08 4.16
N VAL A 352 13.40 19.91 2.86
CA VAL A 352 14.21 20.54 1.83
C VAL A 352 13.34 21.54 1.06
N GLY A 353 13.33 22.78 1.53
CA GLY A 353 12.59 23.88 0.93
C GLY A 353 12.96 25.23 1.55
N THR A 354 12.67 26.31 0.83
CA THR A 354 13.07 27.68 1.20
C THR A 354 11.94 28.49 1.84
N ARG A 355 10.82 27.84 2.21
CA ARG A 355 9.67 28.49 2.82
C ARG A 355 9.51 28.04 4.26
N TYR A 356 8.90 28.91 5.06
CA TYR A 356 8.39 28.52 6.35
C TYR A 356 7.04 27.83 6.18
N ILE A 357 6.89 26.68 6.81
CA ILE A 357 5.62 25.95 6.87
C ILE A 357 5.27 25.68 8.32
N ASP A 358 4.06 26.09 8.70
CA ASP A 358 3.49 25.75 10.00
C ASP A 358 2.78 24.41 9.90
N TRP A 359 3.22 23.44 10.71
CA TRP A 359 2.62 22.12 10.86
C TRP A 359 1.70 22.10 12.08
N SER A 360 0.90 23.14 12.19
CA SER A 360 -0.30 23.18 13.00
C SER A 360 -1.49 23.57 12.13
N HIS A 361 -2.67 23.11 12.52
CA HIS A 361 -3.91 23.43 11.85
C HIS A 361 -4.99 23.68 12.89
N GLU A 362 -5.66 24.83 12.82
CA GLU A 362 -6.72 25.22 13.76
C GLU A 362 -6.29 25.11 15.24
N GLY A 363 -5.06 25.53 15.55
CA GLY A 363 -4.51 25.48 16.91
C GLY A 363 -4.08 24.08 17.37
N ARG A 364 -4.00 23.10 16.46
CA ARG A 364 -3.55 21.74 16.75
C ARG A 364 -2.34 21.35 15.92
N GLY A 365 -1.21 21.15 16.57
CA GLY A 365 0.04 20.67 15.99
C GLY A 365 0.22 19.16 16.07
N ASN A 366 1.47 18.72 16.16
CA ASN A 366 1.90 17.33 16.22
C ASN A 366 2.58 17.01 17.55
N TYR A 367 2.69 15.73 17.89
CA TYR A 367 3.45 15.25 19.04
C TYR A 367 4.88 14.88 18.62
N TRP A 368 5.86 15.36 19.40
CA TRP A 368 7.28 15.18 19.15
C TRP A 368 7.95 14.64 20.41
N SER A 369 8.47 13.41 20.37
CA SER A 369 9.02 12.75 21.56
C SER A 369 10.27 13.40 22.15
N ASP A 370 10.93 14.27 21.37
CA ASP A 370 12.15 15.01 21.71
C ASP A 370 11.87 16.49 22.04
N ASN A 371 10.61 16.93 22.03
CA ASN A 371 10.26 18.29 22.42
C ASN A 371 10.36 18.46 23.95
N PRO A 372 11.28 19.30 24.47
CA PRO A 372 11.48 19.48 25.90
C PRO A 372 10.54 20.55 26.51
N ALA A 373 9.56 21.04 25.75
CA ALA A 373 8.65 22.09 26.19
C ALA A 373 7.71 21.64 27.32
N TYR A 374 7.16 22.63 28.02
CA TYR A 374 6.20 22.46 29.10
C TYR A 374 4.85 23.04 28.67
N ASP A 375 3.82 22.64 29.41
CA ASP A 375 2.44 23.09 29.30
C ASP A 375 2.04 23.57 30.70
N LEU A 376 2.15 24.88 30.94
CA LEU A 376 1.94 25.50 32.25
C LEU A 376 0.47 25.82 32.52
N ASP A 377 -0.33 26.03 31.47
CA ASP A 377 -1.76 26.33 31.60
C ASP A 377 -2.66 25.09 31.56
N GLY A 378 -2.09 23.94 31.18
CA GLY A 378 -2.70 22.62 31.25
C GLY A 378 -3.67 22.32 30.10
N ASP A 379 -3.56 23.02 28.97
CA ASP A 379 -4.45 22.86 27.83
C ASP A 379 -4.07 21.68 26.90
N GLY A 380 -2.93 21.03 27.16
CA GLY A 380 -2.42 19.90 26.39
C GLY A 380 -1.54 20.28 25.19
N ILE A 381 -1.27 21.57 25.00
CA ILE A 381 -0.40 22.15 23.99
C ILE A 381 0.86 22.71 24.69
N ALA A 382 2.02 22.57 24.06
CA ALA A 382 3.24 23.14 24.58
C ALA A 382 3.20 24.68 24.47
N ASP A 383 3.57 25.37 25.55
CA ASP A 383 3.64 26.85 25.63
C ASP A 383 4.66 27.48 24.65
N ARG A 384 5.49 26.63 24.00
CA ARG A 384 6.53 27.06 23.06
C ARG A 384 6.40 26.33 21.73
N PRO A 385 6.48 27.06 20.60
CA PRO A 385 6.57 26.45 19.29
C PRO A 385 7.78 25.53 19.17
N TYR A 386 7.59 24.39 18.52
CA TYR A 386 8.64 23.43 18.23
C TYR A 386 9.19 23.65 16.81
N ARG A 387 10.50 23.44 16.63
CA ARG A 387 11.19 23.59 15.34
C ARG A 387 12.06 22.35 15.12
N PRO A 388 11.63 21.38 14.30
CA PRO A 388 12.36 20.12 14.12
C PRO A 388 13.62 20.24 13.26
N ASN A 389 13.85 21.37 12.59
CA ASN A 389 15.04 21.61 11.79
C ASN A 389 15.53 23.07 11.93
N ASP A 390 16.85 23.25 11.83
CA ASP A 390 17.48 24.55 11.70
C ASP A 390 18.49 24.63 10.53
N LEU A 391 19.08 25.81 10.31
CA LEU A 391 20.06 26.03 9.23
C LEU A 391 21.30 25.16 9.38
N ALA A 392 21.70 24.86 10.62
CA ALA A 392 22.89 24.06 10.86
C ALA A 392 22.63 22.64 10.36
N ASP A 393 21.41 22.13 10.52
CA ASP A 393 20.98 20.86 9.95
C ASP A 393 21.00 20.89 8.41
N GLU A 394 20.59 22.00 7.79
CA GLU A 394 20.67 22.18 6.32
C GLU A 394 22.12 22.19 5.80
N ILE A 395 23.03 22.89 6.48
CA ILE A 395 24.47 22.89 6.18
C ILE A 395 25.06 21.48 6.36
N LEU A 396 24.65 20.77 7.41
CA LEU A 396 25.06 19.39 7.69
C LEU A 396 24.57 18.41 6.62
N TRP A 397 23.38 18.65 6.04
CA TRP A 397 22.87 17.86 4.91
C TRP A 397 23.61 18.16 3.61
N MET A 398 23.96 19.42 3.33
CA MET A 398 24.72 19.82 2.13
C MET A 398 26.19 19.38 2.18
N LEU A 399 26.80 19.41 3.38
CA LEU A 399 28.21 19.10 3.59
C LEU A 399 28.36 18.03 4.69
N PRO A 400 28.16 16.74 4.38
CA PRO A 400 28.20 15.67 5.38
C PRO A 400 29.49 15.60 6.20
N ALA A 401 30.62 16.09 5.66
CA ALA A 401 31.90 16.19 6.34
C ALA A 401 31.89 17.14 7.56
N THR A 402 30.93 18.06 7.64
CA THR A 402 30.80 19.00 8.77
C THR A 402 30.18 18.36 10.02
N LYS A 403 29.74 17.09 9.97
CA LYS A 403 29.24 16.35 11.15
C LYS A 403 30.24 16.31 12.31
N ALA A 404 31.55 16.33 12.03
CA ALA A 404 32.59 16.41 13.05
C ALA A 404 32.58 17.73 13.85
N LEU A 405 31.93 18.77 13.33
CA LEU A 405 31.89 20.11 13.89
C LEU A 405 30.58 20.42 14.66
N ILE A 406 29.67 19.45 14.78
CA ILE A 406 28.35 19.63 15.43
C ILE A 406 28.48 20.20 16.86
N ALA A 407 29.46 19.72 17.62
CA ALA A 407 29.70 20.18 18.99
C ALA A 407 30.66 21.39 19.08
N SER A 408 31.06 21.96 17.93
CA SER A 408 31.99 23.08 17.93
C SER A 408 31.34 24.36 18.47
N PRO A 409 32.10 25.23 19.15
CA PRO A 409 31.60 26.52 19.62
C PRO A 409 31.02 27.38 18.49
N ALA A 410 31.53 27.27 17.27
CA ALA A 410 31.02 28.00 16.12
C ALA A 410 29.58 27.59 15.75
N VAL A 411 29.29 26.28 15.73
CA VAL A 411 27.93 25.77 15.46
C VAL A 411 26.97 26.17 16.59
N GLN A 412 27.43 26.14 17.85
CA GLN A 412 26.63 26.59 18.99
C GLN A 412 26.28 28.09 18.92
N VAL A 413 27.24 28.95 18.53
CA VAL A 413 26.99 30.39 18.33
C VAL A 413 26.00 30.64 17.19
N VAL A 414 26.08 29.88 16.09
CA VAL A 414 25.11 29.98 14.99
C VAL A 414 23.71 29.58 15.46
N ARG A 415 23.56 28.45 16.18
CA ARG A 415 22.26 28.04 16.73
C ARG A 415 21.69 29.05 17.73
N TRP A 416 22.53 29.61 18.61
CA TRP A 416 22.13 30.67 19.54
C TRP A 416 21.66 31.95 18.82
N ALA A 417 22.43 32.41 17.83
CA ALA A 417 22.08 33.59 17.06
C ALA A 417 20.74 33.40 16.33
N GLN A 418 20.49 32.20 15.79
CA GLN A 418 19.24 31.86 15.12
C GLN A 418 18.04 31.86 16.06
N ALA A 419 18.18 31.27 17.25
CA ALA A 419 17.15 31.33 18.28
C ALA A 419 16.80 32.77 18.67
N ARG A 420 17.73 33.73 18.51
CA ARG A 420 17.53 35.14 18.86
C ARG A 420 17.08 36.03 17.69
N PHE A 421 17.37 35.65 16.44
CA PHE A 421 17.08 36.43 15.24
C PHE A 421 16.37 35.60 14.16
N PRO A 422 15.04 35.40 14.28
CA PRO A 422 14.23 34.58 13.35
C PRO A 422 14.23 35.02 11.88
N ALA A 423 14.66 36.24 11.58
CA ALA A 423 14.77 36.74 10.21
C ALA A 423 15.94 36.12 9.41
N LEU A 424 16.84 35.37 10.05
CA LEU A 424 18.04 34.80 9.44
C LEU A 424 17.87 33.36 8.91
N TYR A 425 16.69 32.73 9.00
CA TYR A 425 16.51 31.39 8.43
C TYR A 425 16.04 31.46 6.96
N PRO A 426 16.53 30.57 6.08
CA PRO A 426 16.17 30.46 4.67
C PRO A 426 14.88 29.69 4.43
N GLY A 427 14.17 29.27 5.48
CA GLY A 427 13.00 28.39 5.44
C GLY A 427 13.04 27.39 6.60
N GLY A 428 11.99 26.60 6.77
CA GLY A 428 11.95 25.59 7.84
C GLY A 428 10.55 25.16 8.24
N VAL A 429 10.49 24.13 9.06
CA VAL A 429 9.25 23.68 9.69
C VAL A 429 9.13 24.33 11.05
N ILE A 430 7.95 24.86 11.35
CA ILE A 430 7.55 25.25 12.69
C ILE A 430 6.28 24.48 13.03
N ASP A 431 6.13 24.06 14.28
CA ASP A 431 4.87 23.63 14.84
C ASP A 431 4.50 24.64 15.93
N SER A 432 3.50 25.48 15.66
CA SER A 432 3.11 26.55 16.58
C SER A 432 2.20 26.09 17.72
N ALA A 433 1.65 24.88 17.65
CA ALA A 433 0.82 24.28 18.69
C ALA A 433 1.20 22.81 18.98
N PRO A 434 2.45 22.52 19.39
CA PRO A 434 2.91 21.15 19.59
C PRO A 434 2.10 20.46 20.67
N LEU A 435 1.70 19.22 20.44
CA LEU A 435 0.93 18.45 21.42
C LEU A 435 1.84 17.91 22.54
N MET A 436 1.35 17.92 23.78
CA MET A 436 2.05 17.32 24.93
C MET A 436 1.95 15.80 25.00
N ARG A 437 0.96 15.23 24.30
CA ARG A 437 0.74 13.78 24.22
C ARG A 437 0.31 13.38 22.81
N PRO A 438 0.66 12.19 22.33
CA PRO A 438 0.16 11.70 21.06
C PRO A 438 -1.36 11.50 21.13
N VAL A 439 -2.05 11.82 20.04
CA VAL A 439 -3.52 11.67 19.91
C VAL A 439 -3.95 10.21 20.07
N ARG A 440 -3.14 9.30 19.54
CA ARG A 440 -3.37 7.85 19.55
C ARG A 440 -2.05 7.14 19.77
N VAL A 441 -2.07 6.10 20.62
CA VAL A 441 -0.98 5.14 20.75
C VAL A 441 -1.41 3.85 20.04
N PRO A 442 -0.69 3.39 19.00
CA PRO A 442 -1.03 2.16 18.31
C PRO A 442 -0.69 0.92 19.16
N ALA A 443 -1.40 -0.18 18.91
CA ALA A 443 -1.08 -1.46 19.53
C ALA A 443 0.37 -1.88 19.21
N PRO A 444 1.07 -2.60 20.11
CA PRO A 444 2.44 -3.08 19.88
C PRO A 444 2.56 -3.89 18.59
N ALA A 445 3.77 -3.93 18.02
CA ALA A 445 4.01 -4.75 16.83
C ALA A 445 3.76 -6.22 17.18
N SER A 446 2.88 -6.89 16.44
CA SER A 446 2.67 -8.32 16.67
C SER A 446 3.98 -9.06 16.38
N ALA A 447 4.35 -9.98 17.29
CA ALA A 447 5.51 -10.84 17.11
C ALA A 447 5.42 -11.58 15.76
N PRO A 448 6.55 -11.88 15.09
CA PRO A 448 6.51 -12.71 13.90
C PRO A 448 5.78 -14.01 14.25
N ALA A 449 4.73 -14.35 13.49
CA ALA A 449 4.11 -15.66 13.60
C ALA A 449 5.22 -16.69 13.35
N SER A 450 5.49 -17.54 14.35
CA SER A 450 6.38 -18.68 14.16
C SER A 450 5.86 -19.48 12.98
N ALA A 451 6.71 -19.71 11.97
CA ALA A 451 6.37 -20.60 10.87
C ALA A 451 5.84 -21.92 11.45
N PRO A 452 4.76 -22.50 10.93
CA PRO A 452 4.36 -23.84 11.33
C PRO A 452 5.57 -24.76 11.12
N ALA A 453 5.97 -25.45 12.19
CA ALA A 453 7.06 -26.41 12.13
C ALA A 453 6.82 -27.36 10.95
N PRO A 454 7.84 -27.71 10.15
CA PRO A 454 7.67 -28.71 9.12
C PRO A 454 7.13 -29.97 9.78
N ALA A 455 6.04 -30.51 9.24
CA ALA A 455 5.57 -31.83 9.62
C ALA A 455 6.76 -32.78 9.51
N SER A 456 7.13 -33.40 10.63
CA SER A 456 8.22 -34.38 10.68
C SER A 456 7.90 -35.54 9.72
N PRO A 457 8.93 -36.15 9.11
CA PRO A 457 8.79 -37.03 7.95
C PRO A 457 7.90 -38.27 8.17
#